data_AF-L1J779-F1
#
_entry.id   AF-L1J779-F1
#
_cell.length_a   1.000
_cell.length_b   1.000
_cell.length_c   1.000
_cell.angle_alpha   90.00
_cell.angle_beta   90.00
_cell.angle_gamma   90.00
#
_symmetry.space_group_name_H-M   'P 1'
#
loop_
_entity.id
_entity.type
_entity.pdbx_description
1 polymer ?
#
loop_
_entity_poly.entity_id
_entity_poly.type
_entity_poly.pdbx_seq_one_letter_code
_entity_poly.pdbx_strand_id
1 'polypeptide(L)'
;FINSHPDLEMLENGKCKCKITGHEMLPKKDIVEAHISGKKYRQAKAKQQADEFDWKQYEPNIVQSKKDPTKLFCHLTKTSLNKTPEEIKLHVNGRRFRARLAEREELLARKRER
;
A
#
# COMPACT_ATOMS: atom_id res chain seq x y z
N PHE A 1 -14.17 20.06 -12.72
CA PHE A 1 -13.52 19.86 -11.41
C PHE A 1 -13.93 18.53 -10.80
N ILE A 2 -15.22 18.31 -10.50
CA ILE A 2 -15.65 17.09 -9.80
C ILE A 2 -15.53 15.86 -10.69
N ASN A 3 -16.09 15.88 -11.91
CA ASN A 3 -15.91 14.81 -12.91
C ASN A 3 -14.49 14.66 -13.45
N SER A 4 -13.58 15.58 -13.12
CA SER A 4 -12.18 15.50 -13.55
C SER A 4 -11.33 14.64 -12.60
N HIS A 5 -11.80 14.42 -11.37
CA HIS A 5 -11.13 13.55 -10.41
C HIS A 5 -11.77 12.16 -10.43
N PRO A 6 -11.00 11.08 -10.73
CA PRO A 6 -11.54 9.71 -10.78
C PRO A 6 -12.08 9.23 -9.42
N ASP A 7 -11.70 9.91 -8.34
CA ASP A 7 -12.03 9.57 -6.96
C ASP A 7 -13.31 10.25 -6.42
N LEU A 8 -13.97 11.10 -7.23
CA LEU A 8 -15.17 11.85 -6.84
C LEU A 8 -16.36 11.45 -7.72
N GLU A 9 -17.49 11.12 -7.09
CA GLU A 9 -18.77 10.88 -7.75
C GLU A 9 -19.80 11.93 -7.35
N MET A 10 -20.61 12.35 -8.32
CA MET A 10 -21.82 13.13 -8.05
C MET A 10 -22.97 12.19 -7.70
N LEU A 11 -23.66 12.49 -6.60
CA LEU A 11 -24.90 11.85 -6.22
C LEU A 11 -26.08 12.61 -6.83
N GLU A 12 -27.18 11.90 -7.10
CA GLU A 12 -28.44 12.45 -7.64
C GLU A 12 -29.04 13.55 -6.75
N ASN A 13 -28.67 13.56 -5.46
CA ASN A 13 -29.08 14.56 -4.47
C ASN A 13 -28.34 15.91 -4.60
N GLY A 14 -27.55 16.12 -5.66
CA GLY A 14 -26.76 17.34 -5.85
C GLY A 14 -25.54 17.48 -4.93
N LYS A 15 -25.14 16.39 -4.25
CA LYS A 15 -23.93 16.31 -3.40
C LYS A 15 -22.83 15.54 -4.10
N CYS A 16 -21.58 15.72 -3.67
CA CYS A 16 -20.43 14.96 -4.14
C CYS A 16 -19.93 14.01 -3.07
N LYS A 17 -19.70 12.76 -3.46
CA LYS A 17 -19.16 11.71 -2.61
C LYS A 17 -17.76 11.36 -3.08
N CYS A 18 -16.80 11.36 -2.15
CA CYS A 18 -15.47 10.84 -2.44
C CYS A 18 -15.47 9.31 -2.24
N LYS A 19 -15.11 8.54 -3.28
CA LYS A 19 -14.99 7.08 -3.22
C LYS A 19 -13.98 6.62 -2.17
N ILE A 20 -12.85 7.31 -2.11
CA ILE A 20 -11.73 6.97 -1.22
C ILE A 20 -12.09 7.20 0.25
N THR A 21 -12.75 8.31 0.57
CA THR A 21 -13.05 8.67 1.98
C THR A 21 -14.48 8.36 2.40
N GLY A 22 -15.37 8.01 1.47
CA GLY A 22 -16.82 7.87 1.71
C GLY A 22 -17.53 9.15 2.16
N HIS A 23 -16.86 10.30 2.09
CA HIS A 23 -17.35 11.57 2.64
C HIS A 23 -18.24 12.28 1.62
N GLU A 24 -19.44 12.66 2.05
CA GLU A 24 -20.39 13.46 1.29
C GLU A 24 -20.20 14.95 1.57
N MET A 25 -20.07 15.75 0.52
CA MET A 25 -19.76 17.17 0.60
C MET A 25 -20.51 17.94 -0.49
N LEU A 26 -20.67 19.25 -0.30
CA LEU A 26 -21.27 20.09 -1.32
C LEU A 26 -20.36 20.18 -2.55
N PRO A 27 -20.91 20.26 -3.77
CA PRO A 27 -20.16 20.34 -5.03
C PRO A 27 -19.51 21.72 -5.25
N LYS A 28 -19.06 22.39 -4.19
CA LYS A 28 -18.34 23.66 -4.27
C LYS A 28 -16.85 23.38 -4.39
N LYS A 29 -16.20 24.05 -5.36
CA LYS A 29 -14.77 23.91 -5.62
C LYS A 29 -13.93 24.10 -4.35
N ASP A 30 -14.24 25.12 -3.56
CA ASP A 30 -13.52 25.46 -2.31
C ASP A 30 -13.53 24.31 -1.28
N ILE A 31 -14.71 23.74 -1.01
CA ILE A 31 -14.90 22.61 -0.08
C ILE A 31 -14.18 21.36 -0.59
N VAL A 32 -14.23 21.13 -1.91
CA VAL A 32 -13.57 19.99 -2.56
C VAL A 32 -12.06 20.11 -2.49
N GLU A 33 -11.50 21.28 -2.78
CA GLU A 33 -10.07 21.54 -2.73
C GLU A 33 -9.53 21.43 -1.30
N ALA A 34 -10.28 21.93 -0.31
CA ALA A 34 -9.95 21.80 1.11
C ALA A 34 -9.93 20.32 1.57
N HIS A 35 -10.87 19.51 1.09
CA HIS A 35 -10.90 18.08 1.40
C HIS A 35 -9.76 17.31 0.72
N ILE A 36 -9.48 17.57 -0.56
CA ILE A 36 -8.41 16.92 -1.34
C ILE A 36 -7.03 17.27 -0.77
N SER A 37 -6.80 18.55 -0.47
CA SER A 37 -5.54 19.00 0.16
C SER A 37 -5.43 18.56 1.62
N GLY A 38 -6.54 18.18 2.24
CA GLY A 38 -6.63 17.73 3.61
C GLY A 38 -5.83 16.45 3.91
N LYS A 39 -5.39 16.35 5.18
CA LYS A 39 -4.64 15.18 5.68
C LYS A 39 -5.44 13.88 5.60
N LYS A 40 -6.77 13.95 5.67
CA LYS A 40 -7.67 12.78 5.62
C LYS A 40 -7.68 12.14 4.23
N TYR A 41 -7.85 12.94 3.17
CA TYR A 41 -7.84 12.44 1.80
C TYR A 41 -6.48 11.87 1.41
N ARG A 42 -5.37 12.56 1.73
CA ARG A 42 -4.01 12.05 1.48
C ARG A 42 -3.75 10.68 2.13
N GLN A 43 -4.12 10.52 3.39
CA GLN A 43 -3.96 9.23 4.09
C GLN A 43 -4.84 8.13 3.47
N ALA A 44 -6.08 8.45 3.11
CA ALA A 44 -6.99 7.48 2.52
C ALA A 44 -6.52 7.06 1.12
N LYS A 45 -6.03 8.01 0.32
CA LYS A 45 -5.45 7.75 -1.01
C LYS A 45 -4.18 6.89 -0.90
N ALA A 46 -3.30 7.20 0.04
CA ALA A 46 -2.12 6.39 0.31
C ALA A 46 -2.49 4.96 0.72
N LYS A 47 -3.55 4.77 1.52
CA LYS A 47 -4.07 3.45 1.88
C LYS A 47 -4.65 2.69 0.68
N GLN A 48 -5.41 3.36 -0.19
CA GLN A 48 -5.94 2.72 -1.40
C GLN A 48 -4.83 2.31 -2.37
N GLN A 49 -3.87 3.20 -2.63
CA GLN A 49 -2.69 2.85 -3.43
C GLN A 49 -1.87 1.74 -2.80
N ALA A 50 -1.75 1.74 -1.47
CA ALA A 50 -1.10 0.68 -0.72
C ALA A 50 -1.83 -0.66 -0.82
N ASP A 51 -3.14 -0.69 -1.03
CA ASP A 51 -3.93 -1.93 -1.16
C ASP A 51 -3.97 -2.42 -2.62
N GLU A 52 -3.96 -1.49 -3.58
CA GLU A 52 -3.90 -1.78 -5.01
C GLU A 52 -2.48 -2.14 -5.49
N PHE A 53 -1.44 -1.73 -4.75
CA PHE A 53 -0.07 -2.05 -5.10
C PHE A 53 0.18 -3.55 -5.01
N ASP A 54 0.45 -4.19 -6.15
CA ASP A 54 0.66 -5.63 -6.20
C ASP A 54 2.02 -6.00 -5.57
N TRP A 55 2.00 -6.37 -4.28
CA TRP A 55 3.17 -6.88 -3.56
C TRP A 55 3.39 -8.38 -3.79
N LYS A 56 2.53 -9.06 -4.56
CA LYS A 56 2.69 -10.50 -4.85
C LYS A 56 3.97 -10.78 -5.63
N GLN A 57 4.50 -9.79 -6.36
CA GLN A 57 5.81 -9.87 -7.01
C GLN A 57 6.97 -10.19 -6.05
N TYR A 58 6.82 -9.93 -4.74
CA TYR A 58 7.83 -10.21 -3.73
C TYR A 58 7.57 -11.48 -2.92
N GLU A 59 6.48 -12.21 -3.21
CA GLU A 59 6.27 -13.55 -2.67
C GLU A 59 7.33 -14.52 -3.24
N PRO A 60 7.79 -15.52 -2.45
CA PRO A 60 7.32 -15.93 -1.12
C PRO A 60 7.99 -15.19 0.05
N ASN A 61 8.86 -14.20 -0.21
CA ASN A 61 9.68 -13.58 0.82
C ASN A 61 8.91 -12.54 1.65
N ILE A 62 8.06 -11.75 1.00
CA ILE A 62 7.21 -10.73 1.63
C ILE A 62 5.75 -11.14 1.40
N VAL A 63 5.03 -11.44 2.47
CA VAL A 63 3.63 -11.86 2.42
C VAL A 63 2.77 -10.95 3.29
N GLN A 64 1.45 -11.01 3.14
CA GLN A 64 0.56 -10.34 4.11
C GLN A 64 0.71 -10.97 5.50
N SER A 65 0.80 -10.14 6.55
CA SER A 65 0.90 -10.64 7.92
C SER A 65 -0.40 -11.34 8.33
N LYS A 66 -0.28 -12.57 8.85
CA LYS A 66 -1.43 -13.30 9.41
C LYS A 66 -2.03 -12.62 10.64
N LYS A 67 -1.23 -11.85 11.39
CA LYS A 67 -1.67 -11.15 12.61
C LYS A 67 -2.32 -9.82 12.30
N ASP A 68 -1.82 -9.13 11.26
CA ASP A 68 -2.23 -7.78 10.90
C ASP A 68 -2.45 -7.70 9.39
N PRO A 69 -3.69 -7.78 8.89
CA PRO A 69 -3.95 -7.73 7.44
C PRO A 69 -3.59 -6.37 6.82
N THR A 70 -3.36 -5.35 7.64
CA THR A 70 -2.91 -4.01 7.21
C THR A 70 -1.40 -3.94 6.97
N LYS A 71 -0.63 -4.96 7.35
CA LYS A 71 0.83 -4.99 7.28
C LYS A 71 1.33 -6.17 6.47
N LEU A 72 2.53 -6.02 5.93
CA LEU A 72 3.30 -7.08 5.31
C LEU A 72 4.29 -7.66 6.30
N PHE A 73 4.70 -8.90 6.07
CA PHE A 73 5.68 -9.63 6.86
C PHE A 73 6.73 -10.24 5.95
N CYS A 74 8.00 -9.94 6.23
CA CYS A 74 9.12 -10.56 5.54
C CYS A 74 9.56 -11.82 6.27
N HIS A 75 9.49 -12.98 5.62
CA HIS A 75 9.96 -14.26 6.16
C HIS A 75 11.48 -14.33 6.31
N LEU A 76 12.24 -13.65 5.43
CA LEU A 76 13.71 -13.66 5.47
C LEU A 76 14.26 -12.88 6.67
N THR A 77 13.73 -11.68 6.90
CA THR A 77 14.22 -10.78 7.97
C THR A 77 13.39 -10.88 9.25
N LYS A 78 12.25 -11.58 9.22
CA LYS A 78 11.25 -11.65 10.30
C LYS A 78 10.78 -10.27 10.77
N THR A 79 10.56 -9.38 9.81
CA THR A 79 10.20 -7.98 10.08
C THR A 79 8.82 -7.67 9.51
N SER A 80 8.02 -6.92 10.25
CA SER A 80 6.76 -6.36 9.75
C SER A 80 7.03 -5.03 9.03
N LEU A 81 6.36 -4.85 7.90
CA LEU A 81 6.47 -3.68 7.03
C LEU A 81 5.06 -3.13 6.80
N ASN A 82 4.97 -1.83 6.56
CA ASN A 82 3.75 -1.20 6.09
C ASN A 82 3.52 -1.56 4.61
N LYS A 83 2.27 -1.47 4.16
CA LYS A 83 1.90 -1.66 2.74
C LYS A 83 2.32 -0.47 1.85
N THR A 84 3.41 0.21 2.19
CA THR A 84 3.87 1.37 1.42
C THR A 84 4.90 0.91 0.39
N PRO A 85 4.69 1.16 -0.91
CA PRO A 85 5.57 0.66 -1.97
C PRO A 85 7.02 1.15 -1.82
N GLU A 86 7.22 2.37 -1.32
CA GLU A 86 8.55 2.92 -1.03
C GLU A 86 9.27 2.12 0.06
N GLU A 87 8.58 1.81 1.16
CA GLU A 87 9.12 1.04 2.28
C GLU A 87 9.49 -0.40 1.84
N ILE A 88 8.65 -1.03 1.03
CA ILE A 88 8.90 -2.36 0.45
C ILE A 88 10.15 -2.33 -0.43
N LYS A 89 10.26 -1.36 -1.36
CA LYS A 89 11.41 -1.23 -2.26
C LYS A 89 12.71 -0.99 -1.50
N LEU A 90 12.68 -0.14 -0.48
CA LEU A 90 13.83 0.11 0.39
C LEU A 90 14.23 -1.14 1.18
N HIS A 91 13.24 -1.90 1.66
CA HIS A 91 13.48 -3.14 2.38
C HIS A 91 14.16 -4.20 1.51
N VAL A 92 13.62 -4.45 0.30
CA VAL A 92 14.16 -5.44 -0.65
C VAL A 92 15.57 -5.07 -1.12
N ASN A 93 15.83 -3.77 -1.34
CA ASN A 93 17.17 -3.28 -1.67
C ASN A 93 18.10 -3.16 -0.47
N GLY A 94 17.60 -3.35 0.76
CA GLY A 94 18.36 -3.21 1.98
C GLY A 94 19.41 -4.31 2.17
N ARG A 95 20.53 -3.96 2.82
CA ARG A 95 21.64 -4.89 3.11
C ARG A 95 21.16 -6.13 3.89
N ARG A 96 20.25 -5.96 4.86
CA ARG A 96 19.73 -7.06 5.70
C ARG A 96 18.94 -8.08 4.89
N PHE A 97 18.12 -7.64 3.94
CA PHE A 97 17.32 -8.53 3.09
C PHE A 97 18.22 -9.35 2.17
N ARG A 98 19.15 -8.68 1.47
CA ARG A 98 20.11 -9.34 0.57
C ARG A 98 20.99 -10.37 1.27
N ALA A 99 21.48 -10.06 2.48
CA ALA A 99 22.27 -11.01 3.27
C ALA A 99 21.49 -12.28 3.62
N ARG A 100 20.22 -12.15 4.03
CA ARG A 100 19.36 -13.30 4.36
C ARG A 100 18.89 -14.08 3.15
N LEU A 101 18.74 -13.42 2.01
CA LEU A 101 18.45 -14.07 0.74
C LEU A 101 19.61 -14.98 0.34
N ALA A 102 20.85 -14.47 0.36
CA ALA A 102 22.05 -15.25 0.04
C ALA A 102 22.24 -16.46 0.96
N GLU A 103 22.06 -16.30 2.27
CA GLU A 103 22.13 -17.40 3.24
C GLU A 103 21.08 -18.49 2.95
N ARG A 104 19.84 -18.08 2.59
CA ARG A 104 18.80 -19.04 2.23
C ARG A 104 19.12 -19.79 0.94
N GLU A 105 19.65 -19.10 -0.07
CA GLU A 105 20.06 -19.71 -1.34
C GLU A 105 21.20 -20.72 -1.15
N GLU A 106 22.20 -20.40 -0.33
CA GLU A 106 23.29 -21.32 0.01
C GLU A 106 22.77 -22.58 0.73
N LEU A 107 21.87 -22.41 1.70
CA LEU A 107 21.25 -23.54 2.39
C LEU A 107 20.41 -24.43 1.44
N LEU A 108 19.74 -23.82 0.47
CA LEU A 108 18.99 -24.56 -0.55
C LEU A 108 19.93 -25.32 -1.50
N ALA A 109 21.05 -24.72 -1.91
CA ALA A 109 22.07 -25.37 -2.71
C ALA A 109 22.65 -26.60 -1.99
N ARG A 110 23.07 -26.44 -0.73
CA ARG A 110 23.60 -27.55 0.09
C ARG A 110 22.60 -28.67 0.31
N LYS A 111 21.29 -28.36 0.37
CA LYS A 111 20.23 -29.38 0.48
C LYS A 111 19.97 -30.11 -0.82
N ARG A 112 20.21 -29.47 -1.97
CA ARG A 112 20.00 -30.08 -3.29
C ARG A 112 21.10 -31.08 -3.65
N GLU A 113 22.29 -30.90 -3.09
CA GLU A 113 23.46 -31.77 -3.30
C GLU A 113 23.50 -32.99 -2.38
N ARG A 114 22.53 -33.14 -1.46
CA ARG A 114 22.48 -34.20 -0.45
C ARG A 114 21.34 -35.16 -0.71
#